data_AF-A0A5A8BY08-F1
#
_entry.id   AF-A0A5A8BY08-F1
#
_cell.length_a   1.000
_cell.length_b   1.000
_cell.length_c   1.000
_cell.angle_alpha   90.00
_cell.angle_beta   90.00
_cell.angle_gamma   90.00
#
_symmetry.space_group_name_H-M   'P 1'
#
loop_
_entity.id
_entity.type
_entity.pdbx_description
1 polymer ?
#
loop_
_entity_poly.entity_id
_entity_poly.type
_entity_poly.pdbx_seq_one_letter_code
_entity_poly.pdbx_strand_id
1 'polypeptide(L)'
;MEGAAAAAQAGDHLICQRCYHAKHYGRLVPVEADEETFPRIRARHSAPARARCSVVDLSTGQDRSSRTCPAFLRLDRADVDLVVAINKCDLLPKRAPRERIEAWARAGLRAAGLSNDRIASLALVSARTGEGI
;
A
#
# COMPACT_ATOMS: atom_id res chain seq x y z
N MET A 1 19.95 21.55 -13.72
CA MET A 1 18.92 20.94 -12.84
C MET A 1 18.43 22.00 -11.84
N GLU A 2 17.81 23.08 -12.30
CA GLU A 2 17.41 24.21 -11.43
C GLU A 2 15.94 24.62 -11.60
N GLY A 3 15.15 23.90 -12.40
CA GLY A 3 13.77 24.30 -12.72
C GLY A 3 12.68 23.80 -11.76
N ALA A 4 12.95 22.81 -10.90
CA ALA A 4 11.90 22.17 -10.10
C ALA A 4 11.63 22.87 -8.76
N ALA A 5 12.56 23.68 -8.25
CA ALA A 5 12.46 24.29 -6.92
C ALA A 5 11.67 25.61 -6.89
N ALA A 6 11.48 26.27 -8.04
CA ALA A 6 10.91 27.62 -8.09
C ALA A 6 9.37 27.68 -8.13
N ALA A 7 8.67 26.57 -8.41
CA ALA A 7 7.21 26.58 -8.58
C ALA A 7 6.41 26.44 -7.27
N ALA A 8 7.07 26.32 -6.12
CA ALA A 8 6.42 26.04 -4.84
C ALA A 8 5.92 27.28 -4.07
N GLN A 9 6.02 28.48 -4.65
CA GLN A 9 5.68 29.72 -3.96
C GLN A 9 4.32 30.28 -4.43
N ALA A 10 3.25 29.68 -3.88
CA ALA A 10 1.87 30.20 -3.69
C ALA A 10 0.81 29.12 -4.03
N GLY A 11 0.31 28.43 -3.00
CA GLY A 11 -1.02 27.80 -3.00
C GLY A 11 -1.24 26.50 -3.79
N ASP A 12 -0.46 26.20 -4.82
CA ASP A 12 -0.68 25.00 -5.64
C ASP A 12 0.31 23.88 -5.32
N HIS A 13 -0.19 22.84 -4.66
CA HIS A 13 0.52 21.57 -4.52
C HIS A 13 0.84 21.01 -5.91
N LEU A 14 2.10 20.61 -6.14
CA LEU A 14 2.48 19.84 -7.32
C LEU A 14 1.61 18.57 -7.37
N ILE A 15 0.71 18.49 -8.34
CA ILE A 15 -0.13 17.33 -8.60
C ILE A 15 0.32 16.67 -9.91
N CYS A 16 0.24 15.33 -9.98
CA CYS A 16 0.55 14.64 -11.23
C CYS A 16 -0.47 14.99 -12.33
N GLN A 17 -0.09 14.81 -13.60
CA GLN A 17 -0.94 15.17 -14.74
C GLN A 17 -2.35 14.53 -14.68
N ARG A 18 -2.45 13.29 -14.17
CA ARG A 18 -3.76 12.62 -13.97
C ARG A 18 -4.63 13.34 -12.94
N CYS A 19 -4.05 13.70 -11.79
CA CYS A 19 -4.77 14.43 -10.75
C CYS A 19 -5.15 15.85 -11.21
N TYR A 20 -4.30 16.50 -12.01
CA TYR A 20 -4.61 17.78 -12.63
C TYR A 20 -5.83 17.65 -13.55
N HIS A 21 -5.87 16.64 -14.43
CA HIS A 21 -7.01 16.42 -15.32
C HIS A 21 -8.31 16.09 -14.58
N ALA A 22 -8.24 15.26 -13.54
CA ALA A 22 -9.39 14.95 -12.71
C ALA A 22 -9.92 16.19 -11.97
N LYS A 23 -9.03 17.01 -11.40
CA LYS A 23 -9.39 18.19 -10.60
C LYS A 23 -9.92 19.35 -11.43
N HIS A 24 -9.30 19.64 -12.57
CA HIS A 24 -9.59 20.86 -13.35
C HIS A 24 -10.53 20.64 -14.53
N TYR A 25 -10.60 19.41 -15.06
CA TYR A 25 -11.39 19.10 -16.25
C TYR A 25 -12.42 18.00 -16.02
N GLY A 26 -12.51 17.44 -14.81
CA GLY A 26 -13.34 16.27 -14.53
C GLY A 26 -12.98 15.06 -15.39
N ARG A 27 -11.78 15.04 -16.00
CA ARG A 27 -11.39 14.04 -16.98
C ARG A 27 -10.60 12.93 -16.30
N LEU A 28 -11.25 11.79 -16.11
CA LEU A 28 -10.55 10.57 -15.76
C LEU A 28 -9.84 10.05 -17.00
N VAL A 29 -8.50 9.94 -16.94
CA VAL A 29 -7.72 9.31 -18.00
C VAL A 29 -8.02 7.81 -17.97
N PRO A 30 -8.53 7.22 -19.06
CA PRO A 30 -8.80 5.79 -19.10
C PRO A 30 -7.48 5.03 -18.96
N VAL A 31 -7.50 3.97 -18.15
CA VAL A 31 -6.39 3.02 -18.09
C VAL A 31 -6.73 1.92 -19.10
N GLU A 32 -5.85 1.69 -20.06
CA GLU A 32 -5.94 0.53 -20.96
C GLU A 32 -5.47 -0.72 -20.20
N ALA A 33 -6.28 -1.17 -19.26
CA ALA A 33 -6.11 -2.44 -18.57
C ALA A 33 -7.47 -3.14 -18.54
N ASP A 34 -7.54 -4.30 -19.16
CA ASP A 34 -8.69 -5.19 -19.04
C ASP A 34 -8.63 -5.98 -17.73
N GLU A 35 -9.71 -6.73 -17.43
CA GLU A 35 -9.80 -7.54 -16.22
C GLU A 35 -8.72 -8.64 -16.13
N GLU A 36 -8.14 -9.04 -17.27
CA GLU A 36 -7.11 -10.09 -17.34
C GLU A 36 -5.68 -9.56 -17.16
N THR A 37 -5.46 -8.27 -17.42
CA THR A 37 -4.14 -7.63 -17.37
C THR A 37 -3.47 -7.88 -16.02
N PHE A 38 -4.21 -7.71 -14.92
CA PHE A 38 -3.68 -7.86 -13.58
C PHE A 38 -3.41 -9.33 -13.19
N PRO A 39 -4.34 -10.30 -13.40
CA PRO A 39 -4.05 -11.73 -13.27
C PRO A 39 -2.82 -12.19 -14.06
N ARG A 40 -2.66 -11.73 -15.31
CA ARG A 40 -1.51 -12.10 -16.18
C ARG A 40 -0.18 -11.63 -15.60
N ILE A 41 -0.10 -10.37 -15.17
CA ILE A 41 1.10 -9.82 -14.51
C ILE A 41 1.38 -10.59 -13.22
N ARG A 42 0.36 -10.83 -12.39
CA ARG A 42 0.50 -11.59 -11.14
C ARG A 42 1.07 -12.99 -11.40
N ALA A 43 0.53 -13.73 -12.36
CA ALA A 43 0.99 -15.08 -12.70
C ALA A 43 2.46 -15.08 -13.15
N ARG A 44 2.84 -14.14 -14.02
CA ARG A 44 4.21 -13.99 -14.54
C ARG A 44 5.24 -13.79 -13.43
N HIS A 45 4.92 -12.97 -12.42
CA HIS A 45 5.86 -12.63 -11.35
C HIS A 45 5.77 -13.53 -10.11
N SER A 46 4.65 -14.21 -9.89
CA SER A 46 4.47 -15.07 -8.70
C SER A 46 5.11 -16.44 -8.85
N ALA A 47 5.29 -16.96 -10.07
CA ALA A 47 5.89 -18.28 -10.29
C ALA A 47 7.36 -18.39 -9.82
N PRO A 48 8.27 -17.43 -10.08
CA PRO A 48 9.67 -17.52 -9.65
C PRO A 48 9.95 -16.93 -8.25
N ALA A 49 9.00 -16.23 -7.63
CA ALA A 49 9.25 -15.48 -6.40
C ALA A 49 9.39 -16.41 -5.18
N ARG A 50 10.47 -16.22 -4.40
CA ARG A 50 10.66 -16.88 -3.09
C ARG A 50 10.01 -16.13 -1.93
N ALA A 51 9.87 -14.82 -2.07
CA ALA A 51 9.24 -13.95 -1.08
C ALA A 51 8.33 -12.94 -1.78
N ARG A 52 7.29 -12.51 -1.06
CA ARG A 52 6.38 -11.44 -1.46
C ARG A 52 6.39 -10.38 -0.37
N CYS A 53 6.69 -9.14 -0.75
CA CYS A 53 6.47 -7.99 0.12
C CYS A 53 5.14 -7.32 -0.25
N SER A 54 4.22 -7.25 0.70
CA SER A 54 2.97 -6.52 0.54
C SER A 54 2.98 -5.25 1.37
N VAL A 55 2.86 -4.11 0.69
CA VAL A 55 2.77 -2.81 1.35
C VAL A 55 1.29 -2.47 1.57
N VAL A 56 0.91 -2.23 2.83
CA VAL A 56 -0.47 -1.92 3.23
C VAL A 56 -0.52 -0.50 3.74
N ASP A 57 -1.47 0.30 3.26
CA ASP A 57 -1.66 1.67 3.69
C ASP A 57 -2.44 1.74 5.01
N LEU A 58 -1.79 2.16 6.09
CA LEU A 58 -2.38 2.28 7.42
C LEU A 58 -3.66 3.13 7.45
N SER A 59 -3.74 4.17 6.61
CA SER A 59 -4.90 5.08 6.59
C SER A 59 -6.16 4.41 6.06
N THR A 60 -6.02 3.41 5.18
CA THR A 60 -7.15 2.63 4.63
C THR A 60 -7.65 1.56 5.60
N GLY A 61 -6.84 1.14 6.58
CA GLY A 61 -7.23 0.15 7.57
C GLY A 61 -8.31 0.61 8.56
N GLN A 62 -8.65 1.90 8.58
CA GLN A 62 -9.70 2.45 9.45
C GLN A 62 -11.10 2.36 8.83
N ASP A 63 -11.22 2.15 7.52
CA ASP A 63 -12.50 2.09 6.84
C ASP A 63 -12.98 0.62 6.72
N ARG A 64 -14.01 0.27 7.51
CA ARG A 64 -14.67 -1.05 7.45
C ARG A 64 -15.41 -1.29 6.13
N SER A 65 -15.60 -0.27 5.29
CA SER A 65 -16.23 -0.38 3.97
C SER A 65 -15.22 -0.72 2.87
N SER A 66 -13.93 -0.38 3.04
CA SER A 66 -12.84 -0.92 2.23
C SER A 66 -12.45 -2.32 2.70
N ARG A 67 -13.40 -3.27 2.67
CA ARG A 67 -13.13 -4.72 2.78
C ARG A 67 -12.42 -5.29 1.56
N THR A 68 -11.76 -4.46 0.78
CA THR A 68 -10.72 -4.90 -0.14
C THR A 68 -9.53 -5.34 0.71
N CYS A 69 -9.67 -6.47 1.41
CA CYS A 69 -8.54 -7.36 1.47
C CYS A 69 -8.23 -7.68 0.02
N PRO A 70 -7.14 -7.17 -0.54
CA PRO A 70 -6.90 -7.36 -1.95
C PRO A 70 -6.78 -8.86 -2.18
N ALA A 71 -7.36 -9.39 -3.24
CA ALA A 71 -7.01 -10.71 -3.74
C ALA A 71 -5.48 -10.89 -3.88
N PHE A 72 -4.71 -9.79 -3.92
CA PHE A 72 -3.25 -9.74 -3.86
C PHE A 72 -2.62 -10.22 -2.54
N LEU A 73 -3.31 -10.09 -1.40
CA LEU A 73 -2.87 -10.63 -0.12
C LEU A 73 -3.06 -12.16 -0.06
N ARG A 74 -3.98 -12.72 -0.85
CA ARG A 74 -4.08 -14.17 -0.97
C ARG A 74 -2.81 -14.71 -1.63
N LEU A 75 -2.10 -15.51 -0.86
CA LEU A 75 -0.98 -16.29 -1.35
C LEU A 75 -1.55 -17.58 -1.93
N ASP A 76 -1.54 -17.69 -3.25
CA ASP A 76 -1.94 -18.90 -3.96
C ASP A 76 -0.97 -20.07 -3.68
N ARG A 77 0.20 -19.79 -3.10
CA ARG A 77 1.28 -20.73 -2.81
C ARG A 77 1.69 -20.71 -1.34
N ALA A 78 1.86 -21.88 -0.74
CA ALA A 78 2.25 -22.04 0.66
C ALA A 78 3.73 -21.73 0.93
N ASP A 79 4.59 -21.88 -0.07
CA ASP A 79 6.06 -21.86 0.03
C ASP A 79 6.70 -20.47 -0.18
N VAL A 80 5.90 -19.40 -0.17
CA VAL A 80 6.38 -18.03 -0.37
C VAL A 80 6.37 -17.29 0.96
N ASP A 81 7.54 -16.75 1.33
CA ASP A 81 7.66 -15.90 2.52
C ASP A 81 6.91 -14.59 2.31
N LEU A 82 5.93 -14.32 3.16
CA LEU A 82 5.19 -13.06 3.11
C LEU A 82 5.74 -12.07 4.13
N VAL A 83 6.22 -10.95 3.62
CA VAL A 83 6.56 -9.76 4.40
C VAL A 83 5.45 -8.74 4.23
N VAL A 84 4.96 -8.18 5.32
CA VAL A 84 3.94 -7.14 5.30
C VAL A 84 4.52 -5.83 5.84
N ALA A 85 4.57 -4.80 5.01
CA ALA A 85 4.98 -3.46 5.40
C ALA A 85 3.74 -2.57 5.59
N ILE A 86 3.41 -2.22 6.82
CA ILE A 86 2.34 -1.27 7.14
C ILE A 86 2.87 0.14 6.99
N ASN A 87 2.58 0.76 5.84
CA ASN A 87 3.08 2.07 5.46
C ASN A 87 2.24 3.21 6.05
N LYS A 88 2.85 4.40 6.12
CA LYS A 88 2.31 5.66 6.67
C LYS A 88 2.15 5.65 8.19
N CYS A 89 3.05 4.97 8.92
CA CYS A 89 3.04 4.99 10.38
C CYS A 89 3.25 6.41 10.97
N ASP A 90 3.81 7.33 10.19
CA ASP A 90 3.99 8.74 10.55
C ASP A 90 2.67 9.50 10.79
N LEU A 91 1.54 8.94 10.34
CA LEU A 91 0.20 9.49 10.61
C LEU A 91 -0.34 9.13 11.99
N LEU A 92 0.31 8.23 12.71
CA LEU A 92 -0.15 7.77 14.02
C LEU A 92 0.17 8.79 15.12
N PRO A 93 -0.66 8.88 16.17
CA PRO A 93 -0.32 9.67 17.34
C PRO A 93 0.99 9.20 17.96
N LYS A 94 1.90 10.11 18.29
CA LYS A 94 3.22 9.81 18.90
C LYS A 94 3.15 8.97 20.18
N ARG A 95 1.99 8.96 20.85
CA ARG A 95 1.75 8.25 22.12
C ARG A 95 1.20 6.83 21.93
N ALA A 96 0.89 6.42 20.70
CA ALA A 96 0.41 5.07 20.45
C ALA A 96 1.59 4.09 20.54
N PRO A 97 1.56 3.10 21.46
CA PRO A 97 2.63 2.13 21.57
C PRO A 97 2.68 1.25 20.32
N ARG A 98 3.88 1.04 19.78
CA ARG A 98 4.11 0.26 18.54
C ARG A 98 3.48 -1.13 18.60
N GLU A 99 3.64 -1.82 19.73
CA GLU A 99 3.07 -3.15 19.95
C GLU A 99 1.55 -3.19 19.74
N ARG A 100 0.83 -2.14 20.18
CA ARG A 100 -0.63 -2.05 20.01
C ARG A 100 -1.00 -1.83 18.55
N ILE A 101 -0.20 -1.05 17.82
CA ILE A 101 -0.40 -0.80 16.38
C ILE A 101 -0.15 -2.08 15.60
N GLU A 102 0.91 -2.83 15.92
CA GLU A 102 1.20 -4.12 15.31
C GLU A 102 0.11 -5.15 15.60
N ALA A 103 -0.34 -5.26 16.86
CA ALA A 103 -1.41 -6.15 17.24
C ALA A 103 -2.71 -5.83 16.49
N TRP A 104 -3.04 -4.54 16.35
CA TRP A 104 -4.16 -4.06 15.56
C TRP A 104 -4.01 -4.40 14.07
N ALA A 105 -2.83 -4.15 13.48
CA ALA A 105 -2.55 -4.47 12.08
C ALA A 105 -2.70 -5.97 11.81
N ARG A 106 -2.14 -6.82 12.69
CA ARG A 106 -2.30 -8.28 12.61
C ARG A 106 -3.78 -8.70 12.71
N ALA A 107 -4.56 -8.06 13.57
CA ALA A 107 -6.00 -8.35 13.67
C ALA A 107 -6.73 -7.97 12.39
N GLY A 108 -6.38 -6.83 11.79
CA GLY A 108 -6.87 -6.42 10.47
C GLY A 108 -6.56 -7.45 9.38
N LEU A 109 -5.31 -7.91 9.29
CA LEU A 109 -4.88 -8.93 8.33
C LEU A 109 -5.63 -10.26 8.51
N ARG A 110 -5.85 -10.70 9.75
CA ARG A 110 -6.67 -11.90 10.02
C ARG A 110 -8.11 -11.73 9.57
N ALA A 111 -8.73 -10.59 9.88
CA ALA A 111 -10.09 -10.29 9.43
C ALA A 111 -10.18 -10.21 7.89
N ALA A 112 -9.07 -9.87 7.24
CA ALA A 112 -8.90 -9.86 5.80
C ALA A 112 -8.76 -11.29 5.21
N GLY A 113 -8.66 -12.33 6.05
CA GLY A 113 -8.48 -13.72 5.63
C GLY A 113 -7.02 -14.12 5.45
N LEU A 114 -6.08 -13.33 5.95
CA LEU A 114 -4.66 -13.65 5.93
C LEU A 114 -4.22 -14.17 7.30
N SER A 115 -3.91 -15.46 7.36
CA SER A 115 -3.53 -16.10 8.60
C SER A 115 -2.12 -15.66 9.04
N ASN A 116 -1.94 -15.41 10.33
CA ASN A 116 -0.69 -14.83 10.87
C ASN A 116 0.53 -15.76 10.68
N ASP A 117 0.33 -17.08 10.68
CA ASP A 117 1.36 -18.10 10.45
C ASP A 117 1.99 -18.01 9.06
N ARG A 118 1.29 -17.38 8.11
CA ARG A 118 1.78 -17.13 6.75
C ARG A 118 2.67 -15.89 6.67
N ILE A 119 2.67 -15.02 7.69
CA ILE A 119 3.43 -13.77 7.72
C ILE A 119 4.80 -14.05 8.33
N ALA A 120 5.83 -14.10 7.49
CA ALA A 120 7.21 -14.25 7.92
C ALA A 120 7.69 -13.03 8.72
N SER A 121 7.29 -11.82 8.32
CA SER A 121 7.63 -10.58 9.02
C SER A 121 6.57 -9.49 8.81
N LEU A 122 6.36 -8.66 9.83
CA LEU A 122 5.53 -7.46 9.77
C LEU A 122 6.37 -6.26 10.24
N ALA A 123 6.38 -5.21 9.43
CA ALA A 123 7.11 -3.97 9.74
C ALA A 123 6.17 -2.77 9.67
N LEU A 124 6.26 -1.85 10.64
CA LEU A 124 5.66 -0.52 10.55
C LEU A 124 6.66 0.40 9.87
N VAL A 125 6.26 1.03 8.76
CA VAL A 125 7.15 1.89 7.96
C VAL A 125 6.49 3.21 7.60
N SER A 126 7.31 4.20 7.31
CA SER A 126 6.91 5.41 6.61
C SER A 126 7.83 5.66 5.43
N ALA A 127 7.32 5.38 4.23
CA ALA A 127 8.05 5.71 3.00
C ALA A 127 8.31 7.22 2.85
N ARG A 128 7.56 8.08 3.57
CA ARG A 128 7.73 9.53 3.54
C ARG A 128 8.90 10.00 4.40
N THR A 129 9.02 9.44 5.60
CA THR A 129 10.05 9.87 6.57
C THR A 129 11.28 8.98 6.59
N GLY A 130 11.21 7.81 5.94
CA GLY A 130 12.25 6.76 6.02
C GLY A 130 12.17 5.92 7.29
N GLU A 131 11.15 6.11 8.14
CA GLU A 131 11.00 5.30 9.35
C GLU A 131 10.78 3.82 8.99
N GLY A 132 11.52 2.92 9.64
CA GLY A 132 11.35 1.46 9.48
C GLY A 132 11.89 0.89 8.16
N ILE A 133 12.62 1.69 7.38
CA ILE A 133 13.38 1.32 6.18
C ILE A 133 14.87 1.39 6.52
#